data_AF-A0A0A9ESZ6-F1
#
_entry.id   AF-A0A0A9ESZ6-F1
#
_cell.length_a   1.000
_cell.length_b   1.000
_cell.length_c   1.000
_cell.angle_alpha   90.00
_cell.angle_beta   90.00
_cell.angle_gamma   90.00
#
_symmetry.space_group_name_H-M   'P 1'
#
loop_
_entity.id
_entity.type
_entity.pdbx_description
1 polymer ?
#
loop_
_entity_poly.entity_id
_entity_poly.type
_entity_poly.pdbx_seq_one_letter_code
_entity_poly.pdbx_strand_id
1 'polypeptide(L)'
;MAPTRELVVQIHSDIKKFSKVLGINCVAIYGGSGVAQQISELKRGAEIVVCTPGRMIDILCTSSRKITNLRRVTFLVMDEADRMFDMGFEPQITRIVQNTRPELQIGRLYFSLPLFHDRLRYWHVRC
;
A
#
# COMPACT_ATOMS: atom_id res chain seq x y z
N MET A 1 3.57 -0.05 2.10
CA MET A 1 3.97 0.08 0.68
C MET A 1 5.46 0.27 0.64
N ALA A 2 6.14 -0.33 -0.34
CA ALA A 2 7.58 -0.20 -0.55
C ALA A 2 7.89 -0.01 -2.05
N PRO A 3 9.01 0.63 -2.42
CA PRO A 3 9.31 0.99 -3.80
C PRO A 3 9.63 -0.21 -4.70
N THR A 4 10.24 -1.26 -4.14
CA THR A 4 10.76 -2.39 -4.92
C THR A 4 10.10 -3.71 -4.52
N ARG A 5 10.17 -4.69 -5.42
CA ARG A 5 9.66 -6.04 -5.18
C ARG A 5 10.43 -6.72 -4.05
N GLU A 6 11.74 -6.54 -4.03
CA GLU A 6 12.66 -7.17 -3.08
C GLU A 6 12.31 -6.75 -1.65
N LEU A 7 12.08 -5.46 -1.42
CA LEU A 7 11.63 -4.94 -0.12
C LEU A 7 10.26 -5.48 0.27
N VAL A 8 9.30 -5.54 -0.67
CA VAL A 8 7.98 -6.12 -0.40
C VAL A 8 8.09 -7.59 0.04
N VAL A 9 8.93 -8.37 -0.63
CA VAL A 9 9.14 -9.79 -0.30
C VAL A 9 9.81 -9.94 1.07
N GLN A 10 10.78 -9.09 1.40
CA GLN A 10 11.44 -9.09 2.71
C GLN A 10 10.45 -8.78 3.83
N ILE A 11 9.71 -7.67 3.73
CA ILE A 11 8.71 -7.26 4.71
C ILE A 11 7.63 -8.35 4.86
N HIS A 12 7.17 -8.94 3.75
CA HIS A 12 6.19 -10.03 3.80
C HIS A 12 6.72 -11.25 4.53
N SER A 13 7.96 -11.66 4.27
CA SER A 13 8.61 -12.79 4.94
C SER A 13 8.71 -12.57 6.45
N ASP A 14 9.05 -11.35 6.87
CA ASP A 14 9.13 -11.01 8.30
C ASP A 14 7.76 -11.01 8.96
N ILE A 15 6.75 -10.41 8.33
CA ILE A 15 5.37 -10.41 8.84
C ILE A 15 4.82 -11.84 8.92
N LYS A 16 5.14 -12.70 7.95
CA LYS A 16 4.64 -14.09 7.91
C LYS A 16 5.05 -14.93 9.12
N LYS A 17 6.19 -14.60 9.75
CA LYS A 17 6.65 -15.24 11.00
C LYS A 17 5.66 -14.98 12.13
N PHE A 18 5.14 -13.76 12.23
CA PHE A 18 4.15 -13.36 13.22
C PHE A 18 2.73 -13.75 12.80
N SER A 19 2.45 -13.69 11.49
CA SER A 19 1.12 -13.92 10.94
C SER A 19 0.60 -15.33 11.27
N LYS A 20 1.49 -16.33 11.25
CA LYS A 20 1.18 -17.71 11.60
C LYS A 20 0.76 -17.87 13.06
N VAL A 21 1.37 -17.12 13.98
CA VAL A 21 1.08 -17.18 15.42
C VAL A 21 -0.21 -16.44 15.74
N LEU A 22 -0.44 -15.30 15.08
CA LEU A 22 -1.60 -14.43 15.32
C LEU A 22 -2.85 -14.83 14.51
N GLY A 23 -2.73 -15.80 13.60
CA GLY A 23 -3.83 -16.23 12.74
C GLY A 23 -4.28 -15.16 11.72
N ILE A 24 -3.41 -14.20 11.40
CA ILE A 24 -3.70 -13.12 10.44
C ILE A 24 -3.14 -13.49 9.07
N ASN A 25 -3.85 -13.11 8.01
CA ASN A 25 -3.42 -13.30 6.63
C ASN A 25 -2.67 -12.07 6.12
N CYS A 26 -1.49 -12.31 5.55
CA CYS A 26 -0.64 -11.29 4.95
C CYS A 26 -0.38 -11.61 3.48
N VAL A 27 -0.69 -10.67 2.60
CA VAL A 27 -0.57 -10.83 1.15
C VAL A 27 0.46 -9.86 0.59
N ALA A 28 1.33 -10.36 -0.30
CA ALA A 28 2.33 -9.56 -0.99
C ALA A 28 1.91 -9.27 -2.44
N ILE A 29 1.96 -8.00 -2.83
CA ILE A 29 1.50 -7.53 -4.15
C ILE A 29 2.62 -6.73 -4.81
N TYR A 30 3.14 -7.25 -5.91
CA TYR A 30 4.24 -6.62 -6.62
C TYR A 30 4.28 -7.04 -8.09
N GLY A 31 5.00 -6.26 -8.90
CA GLY A 31 5.25 -6.50 -10.32
C GLY A 31 6.08 -7.76 -10.60
N GLY A 32 5.99 -8.31 -11.81
CA GLY A 32 6.83 -9.44 -12.24
C GLY A 32 6.36 -10.84 -11.82
N SER A 33 5.19 -10.94 -11.16
CA SER A 33 4.49 -12.22 -10.92
C SER A 33 3.05 -12.18 -11.44
N GLY A 34 2.44 -13.36 -11.58
CA GLY A 34 1.08 -13.54 -12.09
C GLY A 34 0.03 -12.83 -11.22
N VAL A 35 -0.68 -11.87 -11.82
CA VAL A 35 -1.71 -11.06 -11.13
C VAL A 35 -2.86 -11.92 -10.61
N ALA A 36 -3.21 -13.00 -11.31
CA ALA A 36 -4.32 -13.89 -10.93
C ALA A 36 -4.12 -14.54 -9.55
N GLN A 37 -2.88 -14.92 -9.21
CA GLN A 37 -2.59 -15.50 -7.90
C GLN A 37 -2.73 -14.47 -6.78
N GLN A 38 -2.17 -13.27 -6.97
CA GLN A 38 -2.29 -12.16 -6.02
C GLN A 38 -3.76 -11.77 -5.78
N ILE A 39 -4.57 -11.76 -6.85
CA ILE A 39 -6.02 -11.53 -6.76
C ILE A 39 -6.72 -12.64 -5.96
N SER A 40 -6.36 -13.90 -6.19
CA SER A 40 -6.93 -15.04 -5.47
C SER A 40 -6.63 -14.96 -3.97
N GLU A 41 -5.39 -14.62 -3.62
CA GLU A 41 -4.97 -14.44 -2.23
C GLU A 41 -5.70 -13.28 -1.55
N LEU A 42 -5.88 -12.16 -2.26
CA LEU A 42 -6.68 -11.03 -1.76
C LEU A 42 -8.15 -11.40 -1.53
N LYS A 43 -8.74 -12.19 -2.43
CA LYS A 43 -10.14 -12.65 -2.30
C LYS A 43 -10.38 -13.57 -1.10
N ARG A 44 -9.34 -14.27 -0.62
CA ARG A 44 -9.42 -15.08 0.60
C ARG A 44 -9.51 -14.23 1.88
N GLY A 45 -9.35 -12.91 1.76
CA GLY A 45 -9.28 -11.97 2.87
C GLY A 45 -7.83 -11.68 3.25
N ALA A 46 -7.49 -10.41 3.45
CA ALA A 46 -6.15 -9.99 3.84
C ALA A 46 -6.24 -8.91 4.92
N GLU A 47 -5.68 -9.18 6.09
CA GLU A 47 -5.57 -8.19 7.18
C GLU A 47 -4.38 -7.26 6.93
N ILE A 48 -3.30 -7.79 6.34
CA ILE A 48 -2.11 -7.02 6.01
C ILE A 48 -1.79 -7.18 4.52
N VAL A 49 -1.59 -6.06 3.83
CA VAL A 49 -1.14 -6.04 2.43
C VAL A 49 0.18 -5.30 2.34
N VAL A 50 1.21 -5.98 1.85
CA VAL A 50 2.51 -5.38 1.55
C VAL A 50 2.61 -5.26 0.04
N CYS A 51 2.80 -4.05 -0.48
CA CYS A 51 2.71 -3.85 -1.92
C CYS A 51 3.63 -2.78 -2.51
N THR A 52 3.91 -2.91 -3.81
CA THR A 52 4.45 -1.83 -4.63
C THR A 52 3.32 -0.95 -5.17
N PRO A 53 3.49 0.39 -5.27
CA PRO A 53 2.43 1.28 -5.72
C PRO A 53 1.87 0.96 -7.10
N GLY A 54 2.74 0.67 -8.07
CA GLY A 54 2.34 0.34 -9.45
C GLY A 54 1.40 -0.87 -9.52
N ARG A 55 1.77 -2.01 -8.90
CA ARG A 55 0.90 -3.20 -8.95
C ARG A 55 -0.37 -3.00 -8.14
N MET A 56 -0.30 -2.25 -7.03
CA MET A 56 -1.48 -1.98 -6.22
C MET A 56 -2.53 -1.18 -7.01
N ILE A 57 -2.11 -0.16 -7.74
CA ILE A 57 -3.05 0.62 -8.56
C ILE A 57 -3.61 -0.21 -9.72
N ASP A 58 -2.82 -1.09 -10.33
CA ASP A 58 -3.30 -2.01 -11.36
C ASP A 58 -4.44 -2.88 -10.83
N ILE A 59 -4.26 -3.50 -9.67
CA ILE A 59 -5.30 -4.35 -9.05
C ILE A 59 -6.56 -3.55 -8.71
N LEU A 60 -6.41 -2.30 -8.25
CA LEU A 60 -7.55 -1.42 -7.95
C LEU A 60 -8.27 -0.93 -9.22
N CYS A 61 -7.55 -0.64 -10.29
CA CYS A 61 -8.10 -0.08 -11.54
C CYS A 61 -8.63 -1.15 -12.50
N THR A 62 -7.92 -2.26 -12.69
CA THR A 62 -8.37 -3.39 -13.52
C THR A 62 -9.64 -4.03 -12.95
N SER A 63 -9.81 -3.93 -11.63
CA SER A 63 -11.04 -4.36 -10.98
C SER A 63 -12.06 -3.24 -11.06
N SER A 64 -12.93 -3.23 -12.08
CA SER A 64 -14.12 -2.35 -12.18
C SER A 64 -15.16 -2.61 -11.06
N ARG A 65 -14.76 -2.46 -9.79
CA ARG A 65 -15.52 -2.55 -8.52
C ARG A 65 -15.69 -3.93 -7.83
N LYS A 66 -15.00 -5.01 -8.21
CA LYS A 66 -15.36 -6.36 -7.69
C LYS A 66 -14.30 -7.16 -6.91
N ILE A 67 -13.01 -6.79 -6.89
CA ILE A 67 -11.98 -7.65 -6.26
C ILE A 67 -11.60 -7.18 -4.86
N THR A 68 -11.22 -5.91 -4.71
CA THR A 68 -10.81 -5.36 -3.41
C THR A 68 -11.06 -3.86 -3.38
N ASN A 69 -11.38 -3.33 -2.21
CA ASN A 69 -11.45 -1.90 -1.95
C ASN A 69 -10.62 -1.60 -0.68
N LEU A 70 -10.10 -0.38 -0.58
CA LEU A 70 -9.29 0.03 0.57
C LEU A 70 -10.10 0.79 1.63
N ARG A 71 -11.44 0.70 1.58
CA ARG A 71 -12.31 1.42 2.52
C ARG A 71 -12.20 0.92 3.96
N ARG A 72 -11.70 -0.31 4.16
CA ARG A 72 -11.46 -0.90 5.48
C ARG A 72 -10.03 -0.70 5.98
N VAL A 73 -9.15 -0.10 5.19
CA VAL A 73 -7.77 0.16 5.61
C VAL A 73 -7.75 1.27 6.65
N THR A 74 -7.26 0.96 7.84
CA THR A 74 -7.11 1.92 8.96
C THR A 74 -5.70 2.50 9.02
N PHE A 75 -4.71 1.74 8.56
CA PHE A 75 -3.30 2.10 8.61
C PHE A 75 -2.65 2.00 7.24
N LEU A 76 -1.93 3.05 6.86
CA LEU A 76 -1.07 3.03 5.69
C LEU A 76 0.35 3.39 6.11
N VAL A 77 1.28 2.50 5.81
CA VAL A 77 2.73 2.71 6.00
C VAL A 77 3.39 2.83 4.64
N MET A 78 4.22 3.85 4.47
CA MET A 78 5.05 4.07 3.29
C MET A 78 6.51 4.00 3.70
N ASP A 79 7.20 2.97 3.22
CA ASP A 79 8.63 2.77 3.43
C ASP A 79 9.41 3.34 2.24
N GLU A 80 10.56 3.98 2.48
CA GLU A 80 11.34 4.71 1.46
C GLU A 80 10.47 5.65 0.59
N ALA A 81 9.65 6.50 1.24
CA ALA A 81 8.66 7.35 0.55
C ALA A 81 9.28 8.40 -0.38
N ASP A 82 10.45 8.92 -0.02
CA ASP A 82 11.30 9.76 -0.85
C ASP A 82 11.71 9.03 -2.14
N ARG A 83 12.23 7.80 -2.03
CA ARG A 83 12.58 6.99 -3.19
C ARG A 83 11.37 6.66 -4.05
N MET A 84 10.20 6.42 -3.46
CA MET A 84 8.97 6.24 -4.21
C MET A 84 8.60 7.48 -5.03
N PHE A 85 8.85 8.69 -4.52
CA PHE A 85 8.63 9.93 -5.27
C PHE A 85 9.68 10.17 -6.35
N ASP A 86 10.95 9.87 -6.08
CA ASP A 86 12.02 9.96 -7.08
C ASP A 86 11.79 9.01 -8.25
N MET A 87 11.19 7.85 -8.00
CA MET A 87 10.75 6.89 -9.02
C MET A 87 9.46 7.31 -9.74
N GLY A 88 8.85 8.44 -9.37
CA GLY A 88 7.65 8.96 -10.00
C GLY A 88 6.36 8.23 -9.60
N PHE A 89 6.31 7.56 -8.45
CA PHE A 89 5.09 6.88 -7.97
C PHE A 89 4.05 7.81 -7.33
N GLU A 90 4.31 9.12 -7.26
CA GLU A 90 3.43 10.12 -6.62
C GLU A 90 1.97 10.06 -7.15
N PRO A 91 1.70 10.00 -8.47
CA PRO A 91 0.32 9.91 -8.97
C PRO A 91 -0.39 8.62 -8.55
N GLN A 92 0.32 7.49 -8.53
CA GLN A 92 -0.21 6.19 -8.15
C GLN A 92 -0.54 6.16 -6.66
N ILE A 93 0.37 6.67 -5.81
CA ILE A 93 0.18 6.76 -4.36
C ILE A 93 -1.01 7.65 -4.04
N THR A 94 -1.10 8.82 -4.67
CA THR A 94 -2.21 9.76 -4.49
C THR A 94 -3.55 9.09 -4.78
N ARG A 95 -3.63 8.36 -5.91
CA ARG A 95 -4.86 7.65 -6.29
C ARG A 95 -5.20 6.51 -5.33
N ILE A 96 -4.21 5.81 -4.79
CA ILE A 96 -4.42 4.76 -3.78
C ILE A 96 -4.97 5.36 -2.49
N VAL A 97 -4.37 6.45 -1.99
CA VAL A 97 -4.82 7.14 -0.78
C VAL A 97 -6.24 7.68 -0.94
N GLN A 98 -6.59 8.24 -2.11
CA GLN A 98 -7.96 8.68 -2.40
C GLN A 98 -9.00 7.53 -2.38
N ASN A 99 -8.57 6.28 -2.57
CA ASN A 99 -9.43 5.10 -2.49
C ASN A 99 -9.50 4.48 -1.08
N THR A 100 -8.80 5.06 -0.10
CA THR A 100 -8.84 4.65 1.32
C THR A 100 -9.88 5.46 2.09
N ARG A 101 -10.14 5.07 3.35
CA ARG A 101 -11.07 5.80 4.23
C ARG A 101 -10.55 7.23 4.52
N PRO A 102 -11.41 8.26 4.61
CA PRO A 102 -10.98 9.63 4.93
C PRO A 102 -10.26 9.77 6.28
N GLU A 103 -10.64 8.97 7.27
CA GLU A 103 -10.06 8.96 8.64
C GLU A 103 -8.85 8.00 8.76
N LEU A 104 -8.04 7.90 7.71
CA LEU A 104 -6.87 7.02 7.68
C LEU A 104 -5.77 7.53 8.62
N GLN A 105 -5.23 6.64 9.47
CA GLN A 105 -3.99 6.91 10.18
C GLN A 105 -2.81 6.60 9.26
N ILE A 106 -2.11 7.64 8.80
CA ILE A 106 -0.91 7.51 7.97
C ILE A 106 0.31 7.50 8.89
N GLY A 107 0.88 6.31 9.12
CA GLY A 107 2.12 6.15 9.86
C GLY A 107 3.32 6.21 8.93
N ARG A 108 4.24 7.16 9.12
CA ARG A 108 5.52 7.23 8.40
C ARG A 108 6.64 6.79 9.34
N LEU A 109 7.47 5.84 8.91
CA LEU A 109 8.52 5.26 9.75
C LEU A 109 9.85 6.05 9.75
N TYR A 110 9.94 7.17 9.01
CA TYR A 110 11.12 8.05 9.02
C TYR A 110 10.75 9.50 9.33
N PHE A 111 11.18 9.92 10.53
CA PHE A 111 11.10 11.26 11.12
C PHE A 111 12.20 12.16 10.56
N SER A 112 12.12 12.52 9.27
CA SER A 112 12.95 13.60 8.71
C SER A 112 12.49 13.90 7.29
N LEU A 113 11.68 14.96 7.13
CA LEU A 113 11.78 15.95 6.04
C LEU A 113 10.54 16.89 6.07
N PRO A 114 10.73 18.23 6.10
CA PRO A 114 9.66 19.23 6.01
C PRO A 114 8.86 19.22 4.70
N LEU A 115 9.45 18.72 3.60
CA LEU A 115 8.87 18.81 2.24
C LEU A 115 7.56 18.03 2.04
N PHE A 116 7.32 16.99 2.85
CA PHE A 116 6.06 16.23 2.80
C PHE A 116 4.91 16.97 3.50
N HIS A 117 5.25 17.83 4.47
CA HIS A 117 4.26 18.67 5.14
C HIS A 117 3.70 19.72 4.17
N ASP A 118 4.56 20.30 3.32
CA ASP A 118 4.12 21.32 2.35
C ASP A 118 3.38 20.73 1.14
N ARG A 119 3.73 19.53 0.67
CA ARG A 119 2.98 18.89 -0.43
C ARG A 119 1.62 18.31 0.02
N LEU A 120 1.47 17.90 1.28
CA LEU A 120 0.17 17.47 1.83
C LEU A 120 -0.67 18.62 2.43
N ARG A 121 -0.12 19.81 2.70
CA ARG A 121 -0.93 21.01 3.00
C ARG A 121 -1.94 21.33 1.89
N TYR A 122 -1.63 21.01 0.63
CA TYR A 122 -2.58 21.13 -0.48
C TYR A 122 -3.71 20.09 -0.45
N TRP A 123 -3.56 19.02 0.32
CA TRP A 123 -4.53 17.92 0.45
C TRP A 123 -5.30 17.95 1.77
N HIS A 124 -4.99 18.88 2.67
CA HIS A 124 -5.75 19.12 3.89
C HIS A 124 -6.71 20.30 3.67
N VAL A 125 -8.00 19.98 3.61
CA VAL A 125 -9.12 20.88 3.91
C VAL A 125 -9.42 21.96 2.85
N ARG A 126 -10.31 21.62 1.92
CA ARG A 126 -11.54 22.41 1.76
C ARG A 126 -12.69 21.55 2.26
N CYS A 127 -13.37 22.05 3.29
CA CYS A 127 -14.69 21.59 3.69
C CYS A 127 -15.66 21.66 2.49
#